data_AF-A0A846BPK8-F1
#
_entry.id   AF-A0A846BPK8-F1
#
_cell.length_a   1.000
_cell.length_b   1.000
_cell.length_c   1.000
_cell.angle_alpha   90.00
_cell.angle_beta   90.00
_cell.angle_gamma   90.00
#
_symmetry.space_group_name_H-M   'P 1'
#
loop_
_entity.id
_entity.type
_entity.pdbx_description
1 polymer ?
#
loop_
_entity_poly.entity_id
_entity_poly.type
_entity_poly.pdbx_seq_one_letter_code
_entity_poly.pdbx_strand_id
1 'polypeptide(L)'
;MFGGFAGTTGNSGTDWGEQMLNTVASKTIRHLFTRSESVEVSVRCFPSSKLLQGSIDSFKMSGRGLVIRRQFRADEMSFETDAVSIDFGSVLKGEMNLKQPTQAIAKVILTESDINQAFQAELVKQRLENLSLPALTELSGG
;
A
#
# COMPACT_ATOMS: atom_id res chain seq x y z
N MET A 1 44.74 21.44 -32.32
CA MET A 1 43.38 21.38 -32.87
C MET A 1 42.56 20.43 -32.02
N PHE A 2 41.39 20.90 -31.58
CA PHE A 2 40.27 20.23 -30.91
C PHE A 2 40.09 18.77 -31.39
N GLY A 3 39.80 17.78 -30.55
CA GLY A 3 38.68 17.62 -29.63
C GLY A 3 38.01 16.28 -30.01
N GLY A 4 37.77 15.36 -29.07
CA GLY A 4 36.41 15.18 -28.61
C GLY A 4 36.30 13.90 -27.78
N PHE A 5 35.90 14.12 -26.53
CA PHE A 5 35.50 13.10 -25.56
C PHE A 5 34.27 12.33 -26.07
N ALA A 6 34.33 10.99 -26.05
CA ALA A 6 33.16 10.15 -26.19
C ALA A 6 32.32 10.26 -24.89
N GLY A 7 31.22 11.00 -24.98
CA GLY A 7 30.25 11.15 -23.91
C GLY A 7 29.47 9.86 -23.67
N THR A 8 29.42 9.45 -22.42
CA THR A 8 28.52 8.42 -21.89
C THR A 8 27.07 8.91 -21.97
N THR A 9 26.24 8.30 -22.81
CA THR A 9 24.79 8.54 -22.83
C THR A 9 24.14 7.83 -21.63
N GLY A 10 24.10 8.52 -20.50
CA GLY A 10 23.31 8.13 -19.34
C GLY A 10 21.82 8.37 -19.60
N ASN A 11 21.04 7.29 -19.55
CA ASN A 11 19.58 7.25 -19.69
C ASN A 11 18.88 7.97 -18.50
N SER A 12 18.89 9.30 -18.55
CA SER A 12 18.50 10.17 -17.43
C SER A 12 16.98 10.46 -17.37
N GLY A 13 16.22 10.12 -18.41
CA GLY A 13 14.81 10.48 -18.54
C GLY A 13 13.83 9.51 -17.87
N THR A 14 14.21 8.25 -17.65
CA THR A 14 13.36 7.23 -17.01
C THR A 14 13.40 7.32 -15.48
N ASP A 15 14.57 7.68 -14.93
CA ASP A 15 14.82 7.74 -13.49
C ASP A 15 14.05 8.89 -12.81
N TRP A 16 13.88 10.03 -13.49
CA TRP A 16 13.14 11.19 -12.95
C TRP A 16 11.65 10.89 -12.72
N GLY A 17 11.01 10.18 -13.65
CA GLY A 17 9.60 9.78 -13.52
C GLY A 17 9.39 8.83 -12.34
N GLU A 18 10.22 7.81 -12.21
CA GLU A 18 10.15 6.84 -11.11
C GLU A 18 10.41 7.51 -9.75
N GLN A 19 11.41 8.38 -9.64
CA GLN A 19 11.72 9.09 -8.39
C GLN A 19 10.59 10.03 -7.93
N MET A 20 9.99 10.78 -8.87
CA MET A 20 8.84 11.63 -8.57
C MET A 20 7.65 10.81 -8.07
N LEU A 21 7.37 9.66 -8.69
CA LEU A 21 6.28 8.79 -8.28
C LEU A 21 6.53 8.17 -6.92
N ASN A 22 7.74 7.67 -6.66
CA ASN A 22 8.09 7.15 -5.35
C ASN A 22 7.85 8.22 -4.28
N THR A 23 8.16 9.48 -4.57
CA THR A 23 7.88 10.60 -3.66
C THR A 23 6.38 10.84 -3.46
N VAL A 24 5.60 10.91 -4.54
CA VAL A 24 4.15 11.14 -4.48
C VAL A 24 3.43 9.97 -3.83
N ALA A 25 3.71 8.74 -4.25
CA ALA A 25 3.19 7.51 -3.68
C ALA A 25 3.54 7.40 -2.20
N SER A 26 4.80 7.67 -1.81
CA SER A 26 5.18 7.68 -0.39
C SER A 26 4.39 8.70 0.42
N LYS A 27 4.18 9.92 -0.10
CA LYS A 27 3.37 10.94 0.56
C LYS A 27 1.92 10.49 0.71
N THR A 28 1.31 9.96 -0.34
CA THR A 28 -0.07 9.49 -0.34
C THR A 28 -0.27 8.30 0.59
N ILE A 29 0.60 7.29 0.52
CA ILE A 29 0.53 6.11 1.39
C ILE A 29 0.73 6.51 2.85
N ARG A 30 1.65 7.45 3.14
CA ARG A 30 1.81 7.98 4.51
C ARG A 30 0.53 8.62 5.04
N HIS A 31 -0.31 9.21 4.19
CA HIS A 31 -1.60 9.80 4.61
C HIS A 31 -2.68 8.76 4.94
N LEU A 32 -2.54 7.51 4.46
CA LEU A 32 -3.43 6.42 4.86
C LEU A 32 -3.25 6.06 6.33
N PHE A 33 -2.08 6.36 6.89
CA PHE A 33 -1.76 6.16 8.30
C PHE A 33 -1.96 7.46 9.07
N THR A 34 -2.69 7.39 10.19
CA THR A 34 -2.78 8.51 11.14
C THR A 34 -1.43 8.80 11.77
N ARG A 35 -0.60 7.77 11.98
CA ARG A 35 0.78 7.88 12.43
C ARG A 35 1.60 6.77 11.78
N SER A 36 2.86 7.05 11.44
CA SER A 36 3.81 6.04 10.99
C SER A 36 5.21 6.43 11.47
N GLU A 37 6.05 5.45 11.80
CA GLU A 37 7.47 5.69 12.13
C GLU A 37 8.29 5.75 10.85
N SER A 38 8.12 4.76 9.97
CA SER A 38 8.75 4.73 8.65
C SER A 38 7.81 4.12 7.62
N VAL A 39 7.84 4.67 6.42
CA VAL A 39 7.14 4.16 5.24
C VAL A 39 8.07 4.36 4.05
N GLU A 40 8.36 3.26 3.36
CA GLU A 40 9.11 3.24 2.11
C GLU A 40 8.21 2.68 1.02
N VAL A 41 8.18 3.36 -0.12
CA VAL A 41 7.37 2.96 -1.27
C VAL A 41 8.26 2.97 -2.51
N SER A 42 8.15 1.92 -3.30
CA SER A 42 8.81 1.78 -4.59
C SER A 42 7.78 1.36 -5.63
N VAL A 43 7.71 2.11 -6.72
CA VAL A 43 6.88 1.83 -7.89
C VAL A 43 7.81 1.63 -9.08
N ARG A 44 7.64 0.53 -9.81
CA ARG A 44 8.38 0.29 -11.06
C ARG A 44 7.46 0.45 -12.24
N CYS A 45 7.92 1.18 -13.26
CA CYS A 45 7.16 1.34 -14.48
C CYS A 45 8.05 1.68 -15.68
N PHE A 46 8.24 0.72 -16.58
CA PHE A 46 9.02 0.90 -17.79
C PHE A 46 8.23 0.51 -19.06
N PRO A 47 8.12 1.41 -20.05
CA PRO A 47 8.48 2.83 -20.02
C PRO A 47 7.55 3.64 -19.10
N SER A 48 8.01 4.79 -18.62
CA SER A 48 7.23 5.67 -17.73
C SER A 48 5.92 6.17 -18.34
N SER A 49 5.75 6.11 -19.66
CA SER A 49 4.50 6.44 -20.36
C SER A 49 3.33 5.51 -20.01
N LYS A 50 3.56 4.27 -19.56
CA LYS A 50 2.52 3.33 -19.10
C LYS A 50 1.72 3.88 -17.91
N LEU A 51 2.32 4.75 -17.10
CA LEU A 51 1.65 5.39 -15.96
C LEU A 51 0.49 6.28 -16.39
N LEU A 52 0.71 7.04 -17.46
CA LEU A 52 -0.31 7.91 -18.06
C LEU A 52 -1.45 7.08 -18.66
N GLN A 53 -1.24 5.77 -18.87
CA GLN A 53 -2.23 4.81 -19.35
C GLN A 53 -2.88 3.98 -18.23
N GLY A 54 -2.40 4.15 -16.99
CA GLY A 54 -2.99 3.60 -15.77
C GLY A 54 -2.33 2.32 -15.33
N SER A 55 -1.13 2.04 -15.83
CA SER A 55 -0.44 0.77 -15.62
C SER A 55 0.90 0.97 -14.95
N ILE A 56 1.20 0.12 -13.98
CA ILE A 56 2.52 -0.06 -13.34
C ILE A 56 2.94 -1.52 -13.45
N ASP A 57 4.25 -1.76 -13.49
CA ASP A 57 4.77 -3.13 -13.59
C ASP A 57 4.87 -3.80 -12.20
N SER A 58 5.19 -3.03 -11.15
CA SER A 58 5.10 -3.52 -9.78
C SER A 58 4.97 -2.40 -8.75
N PHE A 59 4.40 -2.73 -7.60
CA PHE A 59 4.33 -1.87 -6.43
C PHE A 59 4.88 -2.59 -5.21
N LYS A 60 5.74 -1.92 -4.44
CA LYS A 60 6.26 -2.44 -3.17
C LYS A 60 6.19 -1.37 -2.09
N MET A 61 5.74 -1.76 -0.91
CA MET A 61 5.72 -0.94 0.29
C MET A 61 6.28 -1.73 1.47
N SER A 62 7.06 -1.07 2.31
CA SER A 62 7.39 -1.52 3.65
C SER A 62 7.16 -0.39 4.65
N GLY A 63 6.80 -0.73 5.89
CA GLY A 63 6.60 0.26 6.93
C GLY A 63 6.63 -0.32 8.33
N ARG A 64 6.87 0.56 9.30
CA ARG A 64 6.92 0.24 10.74
C ARG A 64 6.11 1.23 11.56
N GLY A 65 5.56 0.74 12.67
CA GLY A 65 4.77 1.53 13.62
C GLY A 65 3.58 2.24 12.97
N LEU A 66 2.85 1.52 12.12
CA LEU A 66 1.79 2.06 11.28
C LEU A 66 0.46 2.09 12.03
N VAL A 67 -0.13 3.26 12.21
CA VAL A 67 -1.43 3.43 12.88
C VAL A 67 -2.50 3.80 11.86
N ILE A 68 -3.46 2.92 11.66
CA ILE A 68 -4.59 3.07 10.75
C ILE A 68 -5.81 3.55 11.55
N ARG A 69 -6.49 4.59 11.04
CA ARG A 69 -7.72 5.16 11.64
C ARG A 69 -7.62 5.41 13.15
N ARG A 70 -6.44 5.84 13.64
CA ARG A 70 -6.15 6.13 15.06
C ARG A 70 -6.21 4.95 16.05
N GLN A 71 -6.68 3.78 15.64
CA GLN A 71 -7.04 2.69 16.56
C GLN A 71 -6.38 1.34 16.23
N PHE A 72 -5.91 1.15 15.00
CA PHE A 72 -5.33 -0.12 14.57
C PHE A 72 -3.84 0.08 14.30
N ARG A 73 -2.97 -0.43 15.18
CA ARG A 73 -1.53 -0.38 14.99
C ARG A 73 -1.02 -1.68 14.38
N ALA A 74 -0.16 -1.57 13.38
CA ALA A 74 0.67 -2.66 12.88
C ALA A 74 2.13 -2.33 13.15
N ASP A 75 2.85 -3.27 13.75
CA ASP A 75 4.25 -3.09 14.12
C ASP A 75 5.15 -3.08 12.89
N GLU A 76 4.93 -4.03 11.97
CA GLU A 76 5.51 -4.09 10.64
C GLU A 76 4.43 -4.40 9.60
N MET A 77 4.52 -3.77 8.43
CA MET A 77 3.75 -4.17 7.26
C MET A 77 4.63 -4.14 6.01
N SER A 78 4.53 -5.18 5.19
CA SER A 78 5.07 -5.18 3.83
C SER A 78 4.02 -5.62 2.84
N PHE A 79 4.03 -5.00 1.65
CA PHE A 79 3.10 -5.29 0.59
C PHE A 79 3.84 -5.24 -0.75
N GLU A 80 3.69 -6.26 -1.58
CA GLU A 80 4.31 -6.35 -2.89
C GLU A 80 3.30 -6.90 -3.90
N THR A 81 3.21 -6.27 -5.07
CA THR A 81 2.29 -6.69 -6.13
C THR A 81 3.00 -6.83 -7.46
N ASP A 82 2.42 -7.70 -8.29
CA ASP A 82 2.69 -7.73 -9.72
C ASP A 82 2.10 -6.49 -10.41
N ALA A 83 2.02 -6.55 -11.74
CA ALA A 83 1.47 -5.47 -12.55
C ALA A 83 0.06 -5.09 -12.11
N VAL A 84 -0.16 -3.79 -11.96
CA VAL A 84 -1.46 -3.20 -11.66
C VAL A 84 -1.85 -2.33 -12.84
N SER A 85 -3.03 -2.58 -13.40
CA SER A 85 -3.56 -1.78 -14.50
C SER A 85 -4.98 -1.32 -14.17
N ILE A 86 -5.17 -0.01 -14.16
CA ILE A 86 -6.40 0.68 -13.77
C ILE A 86 -7.07 1.24 -15.01
N ASP A 87 -8.40 1.17 -15.06
CA ASP A 87 -9.21 1.84 -16.06
C ASP A 87 -9.42 3.32 -15.71
N PHE A 88 -8.61 4.21 -16.31
CA PHE A 88 -8.76 5.65 -16.12
C PHE A 88 -10.13 6.20 -16.55
N GLY A 89 -10.83 5.55 -17.50
CA GLY A 89 -12.18 5.96 -17.88
C GLY A 89 -13.17 5.82 -16.71
N SER A 90 -12.98 4.78 -15.88
CA SER A 90 -13.75 4.56 -14.66
C SER A 90 -13.36 5.53 -13.54
N VAL A 91 -12.06 5.85 -13.41
CA VAL A 91 -11.56 6.80 -12.38
C VAL A 91 -12.19 8.19 -12.52
N LEU A 92 -12.35 8.67 -13.76
CA LEU A 92 -13.01 9.95 -14.02
C LEU A 92 -14.50 9.97 -13.62
N LYS A 93 -15.12 8.79 -13.50
CA LYS A 93 -16.51 8.62 -13.01
C LYS A 93 -16.56 8.38 -11.49
N GLY A 94 -15.42 8.38 -10.80
CA GLY A 94 -15.30 8.07 -9.38
C GLY A 94 -15.25 6.57 -9.07
N GLU A 95 -15.08 5.72 -10.08
CA GLU A 95 -14.99 4.27 -9.94
C GLU A 95 -13.52 3.83 -10.04
N MET A 96 -13.13 2.78 -9.31
CA MET A 96 -11.78 2.21 -9.41
C MET A 96 -11.87 0.78 -9.91
N ASN A 97 -11.71 0.60 -11.23
CA ASN A 97 -11.73 -0.71 -11.86
C ASN A 97 -10.33 -1.13 -12.32
N LEU A 98 -9.97 -2.40 -12.09
CA LEU A 98 -8.77 -3.00 -12.64
C LEU A 98 -9.05 -3.55 -14.05
N LYS A 99 -8.16 -3.28 -15.01
CA LYS A 99 -8.22 -3.86 -16.37
C LYS A 99 -7.89 -5.35 -16.39
N GLN A 100 -7.16 -5.82 -15.38
CA GLN A 100 -6.76 -7.21 -15.23
C GLN A 100 -6.62 -7.56 -13.74
N PRO A 101 -6.79 -8.84 -13.36
CA PRO A 101 -6.45 -9.30 -12.02
C PRO A 101 -4.98 -8.99 -11.69
N THR A 102 -4.71 -8.69 -10.42
CA THR A 102 -3.35 -8.49 -9.91
C THR A 102 -3.10 -9.44 -8.75
N GLN A 103 -1.86 -9.89 -8.60
CA GLN A 103 -1.43 -10.72 -7.49
C GLN A 103 -0.64 -9.87 -6.51
N ALA A 104 -0.83 -10.15 -5.22
CA ALA A 104 -0.19 -9.41 -4.14
C ALA A 104 0.20 -10.35 -3.00
N ILE A 105 1.34 -10.06 -2.39
CA ILE A 105 1.80 -10.68 -1.16
C ILE A 105 1.85 -9.60 -0.08
N ALA A 106 1.19 -9.87 1.04
CA ALA A 106 1.17 -9.00 2.20
C ALA A 106 1.70 -9.74 3.43
N LYS A 107 2.50 -9.05 4.23
CA LYS A 107 2.91 -9.47 5.57
C LYS A 107 2.51 -8.37 6.55
N VAL A 108 1.86 -8.75 7.64
CA VAL A 108 1.49 -7.85 8.72
C VAL A 108 1.94 -8.48 10.03
N ILE A 109 2.67 -7.73 10.83
CA ILE A 109 3.04 -8.11 12.20
C ILE A 109 2.22 -7.25 13.17
N LEU A 110 1.49 -7.92 14.04
CA LEU A 110 0.76 -7.30 15.14
C LEU A 110 1.35 -7.84 16.45
N THR A 111 1.66 -6.96 17.39
CA THR A 111 2.01 -7.38 18.74
C THR A 111 0.75 -7.72 19.53
N GLU A 112 0.89 -8.47 20.62
CA GLU A 112 -0.20 -8.72 21.55
C GLU A 112 -0.82 -7.40 22.06
N SER A 113 0.01 -6.40 22.39
CA SER A 113 -0.47 -5.08 22.79
C SER A 113 -1.27 -4.38 21.70
N ASP A 114 -0.86 -4.48 20.43
CA ASP A 114 -1.59 -3.87 19.31
C ASP A 114 -2.95 -4.54 19.11
N ILE A 115 -3.00 -5.87 19.25
CA ILE A 115 -4.23 -6.66 19.16
C ILE A 115 -5.19 -6.30 20.31
N ASN A 116 -4.69 -6.25 21.54
CA ASN A 116 -5.48 -5.90 22.71
C ASN A 116 -6.07 -4.48 22.59
N GLN A 117 -5.28 -3.53 22.07
CA GLN A 117 -5.78 -2.19 21.77
C GLN A 117 -6.84 -2.20 20.65
N ALA A 118 -6.64 -2.99 19.60
CA ALA A 118 -7.61 -3.11 18.51
C ALA A 118 -8.97 -3.66 18.97
N PHE A 119 -8.99 -4.59 19.94
CA PHE A 119 -10.25 -5.07 20.55
C PHE A 119 -11.03 -3.99 21.32
N GLN A 120 -10.36 -2.91 21.73
CA GLN A 120 -11.03 -1.77 22.37
C GLN A 120 -11.68 -0.82 21.35
N ALA A 121 -11.38 -0.98 20.05
CA ALA A 121 -11.91 -0.13 18.99
C ALA A 121 -13.41 -0.34 18.83
N GLU A 122 -14.14 0.76 18.65
CA GLU A 122 -15.60 0.77 18.51
C GLU A 122 -16.07 -0.14 17.36
N LEU A 123 -15.36 -0.12 16.23
CA LEU A 123 -15.65 -0.98 15.07
C LEU A 123 -15.57 -2.47 15.42
N VAL A 124 -14.63 -2.85 16.29
CA VAL A 124 -14.44 -4.24 16.69
C VAL A 124 -15.48 -4.64 17.72
N LYS A 125 -15.73 -3.79 18.72
CA LYS A 125 -16.78 -3.99 19.73
C LYS A 125 -18.15 -4.21 19.09
N GLN A 126 -18.55 -3.35 18.16
CA GLN A 126 -19.83 -3.49 17.44
C GLN A 126 -19.98 -4.82 16.69
N ARG A 127 -18.88 -5.51 16.38
CA ARG A 127 -18.88 -6.79 15.68
C ARG A 127 -18.70 -8.00 16.60
N LEU A 128 -18.13 -7.81 17.78
CA LEU A 128 -17.74 -8.91 18.67
C LEU A 128 -18.49 -8.93 20.00
N GLU A 129 -19.01 -7.80 20.46
CA GLU A 129 -19.89 -7.76 21.63
C GLU A 129 -21.28 -8.27 21.25
N ASN A 130 -21.92 -8.97 22.19
CA ASN A 130 -23.27 -9.55 22.03
C ASN A 130 -23.40 -10.50 20.83
N LEU A 131 -22.32 -11.19 20.46
CA LEU A 131 -22.36 -12.25 19.46
C LEU A 131 -23.22 -13.42 19.97
N SER A 132 -24.44 -13.52 19.45
CA SER A 132 -25.29 -14.70 19.62
C SER A 132 -24.96 -15.70 18.51
N LEU A 133 -23.93 -16.51 18.76
CA LEU A 133 -23.60 -17.66 17.91
C LEU A 133 -23.78 -18.92 18.76
N PRO A 134 -24.61 -19.89 18.34
CA PRO A 134 -24.83 -21.13 19.09
C PRO A 134 -23.53 -21.82 19.50
N ALA A 135 -22.54 -21.84 18.60
CA ALA A 135 -21.21 -22.41 18.85
C ALA A 135 -20.43 -21.68 19.97
N LEU A 136 -20.65 -20.38 20.18
CA LEU A 136 -20.01 -19.63 21.26
C LEU A 136 -20.74 -19.84 22.59
N THR A 137 -22.08 -19.98 22.57
CA THR A 137 -22.89 -20.26 23.75
C THR A 137 -22.59 -21.65 24.34
N GLU A 138 -22.33 -22.64 23.48
CA GLU A 138 -21.88 -23.97 23.89
C GLU A 138 -20.48 -23.95 24.54
N LEU A 139 -19.60 -23.04 24.08
CA LEU A 139 -18.25 -22.88 24.62
C LEU A 139 -18.22 -22.06 25.92
N SER A 140 -19.13 -21.09 26.10
CA SER A 140 -19.22 -20.29 27.33
C SER A 140 -19.94 -20.98 28.47
N GLY A 141 -20.61 -22.12 28.21
CA GLY A 141 -21.35 -22.87 29.22
C GLY A 141 -22.73 -22.29 29.56
N GLY A 142 -23.28 -21.43 28.68
CA GLY A 142 -24.50 -20.66 28.93
C GLY A 142 -24.21 -19.19 29.21
#